data_AF-A0AAU6HCX0-F1
#
_entry.id   AF-A0AAU6HCX0-F1
#
_cell.length_a   1.000
_cell.length_b   1.000
_cell.length_c   1.000
_cell.angle_alpha   90.00
_cell.angle_beta   90.00
_cell.angle_gamma   90.00
#
_symmetry.space_group_name_H-M   'P 1'
#
loop_
_entity.id
_entity.type
_entity.pdbx_description
1 polymer ?
#
loop_
_entity_poly.entity_id
_entity_poly.type
_entity_poly.pdbx_seq_one_letter_code
_entity_poly.pdbx_strand_id
1 'polypeptide(L)' 'MTNATEQGTHFWHMSFFARNELGLTAQDRSGHWTPPPGMTRLDAMNELRRRVVEASPYLANSAMLSFDIQLNTL' A
#
# COMPACT_ATOMS: atom_id res chain seq x y z
N MET A 1 31.05 4.26 1.19
CA MET A 1 29.88 4.93 1.79
C MET A 1 28.74 4.78 0.80
N THR A 2 27.79 3.90 1.08
CA THR A 2 26.59 3.75 0.24
C THR A 2 25.69 4.95 0.53
N ASN A 3 25.52 5.84 -0.45
CA ASN A 3 24.53 6.91 -0.39
C ASN A 3 23.16 6.25 -0.25
N ALA A 4 22.66 6.13 0.99
CA ALA A 4 21.28 5.80 1.23
C ALA A 4 20.47 7.00 0.72
N THR A 5 20.02 6.93 -0.52
CA THR A 5 19.12 7.93 -1.10
C THR A 5 17.97 8.10 -0.11
N GLU A 6 17.80 9.31 0.44
CA GLU A 6 16.67 9.61 1.32
C GLU A 6 15.39 9.28 0.55
N GLN A 7 14.70 8.21 0.97
CA GLN A 7 13.53 7.76 0.22
C GLN A 7 12.39 8.78 0.32
N GLY A 8 12.36 9.65 1.32
CA GLY A 8 11.31 10.68 1.44
C GLY A 8 9.91 10.10 1.64
N THR A 9 8.94 10.97 1.89
CA THR A 9 7.54 10.56 2.02
C THR A 9 7.00 10.20 0.63
N HIS A 10 6.26 9.10 0.56
CA HIS A 10 5.59 8.65 -0.66
C HIS A 10 4.07 8.73 -0.48
N PHE A 11 3.36 9.04 -1.57
CA PHE A 11 1.94 8.73 -1.68
C PHE A 11 1.77 7.29 -2.15
N TRP A 12 0.83 6.56 -1.57
CA TRP A 12 0.51 5.19 -1.97
C TRP A 12 -0.99 5.00 -2.18
N HIS A 13 -1.31 4.05 -3.04
CA HIS A 13 -2.68 3.63 -3.34
C HIS A 13 -2.75 2.11 -3.54
N MET A 14 -3.82 1.49 -3.06
CA MET A 14 -4.16 0.08 -3.23
C MET A 14 -5.65 -0.09 -3.49
N SER A 15 -6.01 -0.88 -4.50
CA SER A 15 -7.39 -1.32 -4.73
C SER A 15 -7.52 -2.81 -4.46
N PHE A 16 -8.60 -3.20 -3.79
CA PHE A 16 -8.95 -4.59 -3.50
C PHE A 16 -10.30 -4.93 -4.11
N PHE A 17 -10.47 -6.17 -4.56
CA PHE A 17 -11.77 -6.72 -4.92
C PHE A 17 -12.28 -7.55 -3.75
N ALA A 18 -13.28 -7.02 -3.04
CA ALA A 18 -13.78 -7.60 -1.81
C ALA A 18 -15.30 -7.70 -1.80
N ARG A 19 -15.83 -8.69 -1.08
CA ARG A 19 -17.26 -8.84 -0.84
C ARG A 19 -17.64 -8.00 0.38
N ASN A 20 -18.67 -7.17 0.23
CA ASN A 20 -19.35 -6.47 1.32
C ASN A 20 -20.85 -6.76 1.28
N GLU A 21 -21.63 -6.07 2.11
CA GLU A 21 -23.09 -6.21 2.20
C GLU A 21 -23.82 -5.90 0.87
N LEU A 22 -23.18 -5.12 -0.01
CA LEU A 22 -23.70 -4.73 -1.32
C LEU A 22 -23.26 -5.67 -2.46
N GLY A 23 -22.48 -6.72 -2.15
CA GLY A 23 -21.95 -7.66 -3.13
C GLY A 23 -20.44 -7.53 -3.33
N LEU A 24 -19.95 -7.87 -4.52
CA LEU A 24 -18.53 -7.75 -4.87
C LEU A 24 -18.23 -6.33 -5.35
N THR A 25 -17.34 -5.62 -4.64
CA THR A 25 -16.99 -4.23 -4.94
C THR A 25 -15.49 -4.00 -4.90
N ALA A 26 -15.04 -2.96 -5.62
CA ALA A 26 -13.71 -2.42 -5.44
C ALA A 26 -13.65 -1.64 -4.12
N GLN A 27 -12.55 -1.80 -3.39
CA GLN A 27 -12.29 -1.15 -2.11
C GLN A 27 -10.91 -0.50 -2.19
N ASP A 28 -10.88 0.82 -2.17
CA ASP A 28 -9.65 1.59 -2.32
C ASP A 28 -9.09 2.02 -0.96
N ARG A 29 -7.76 2.09 -0.89
CA ARG A 29 -7.00 2.57 0.26
C ARG A 29 -5.83 3.41 -0.25
N SER A 30 -5.56 4.51 0.43
CA SER A 30 -4.45 5.37 0.09
C SER A 30 -3.92 6.07 1.33
N GLY A 31 -2.74 6.65 1.19
CA GLY A 31 -2.15 7.44 2.26
C GLY A 31 -0.73 7.85 1.95
N HIS A 32 -0.03 8.24 3.01
CA HIS A 32 1.36 8.62 2.95
C HIS A 32 2.19 7.67 3.78
N TRP A 33 3.41 7.39 3.33
CA TRP A 33 4.34 6.57 4.06
C TRP A 33 5.79 6.86 3.68
N THR A 34 6.67 6.85 4.67
CA THR A 34 8.11 7.00 4.48
C THR A 34 8.75 5.62 4.63
N PRO A 35 9.15 4.97 3.54
CA PRO A 35 9.82 3.67 3.59
C PRO A 35 11.21 3.79 4.27
N PRO A 36 11.62 2.79 5.06
CA PRO A 36 12.99 2.70 5.56
C PRO A 36 14.04 2.65 4.42
N PRO A 37 15.29 3.05 4.67
CA PRO A 37 16.36 2.93 3.70
C PRO A 37 16.54 1.49 3.19
N GLY A 38 16.80 1.36 1.89
CA GLY A 38 17.07 0.05 1.26
C GLY A 38 15.84 -0.81 0.99
N MET A 39 14.63 -0.34 1.31
CA MET A 39 13.40 -1.07 1.04
C MET A 39 13.04 -1.03 -0.45
N THR A 40 12.61 -2.18 -0.99
CA THR A 40 12.15 -2.27 -2.39
C THR A 40 10.67 -1.90 -2.53
N ARG A 41 10.21 -1.64 -3.76
CA ARG A 41 8.77 -1.46 -4.04
C ARG A 41 7.92 -2.67 -3.64
N LEU A 42 8.48 -3.88 -3.70
CA LEU A 42 7.77 -5.10 -3.29
C LEU A 42 7.62 -5.19 -1.77
N ASP A 43 8.67 -4.86 -1.03
CA ASP A 43 8.62 -4.81 0.44
C ASP A 43 7.60 -3.75 0.90
N ALA A 44 7.61 -2.59 0.23
CA ALA A 44 6.64 -1.52 0.42
C ALA A 44 5.19 -2.00 0.25
N MET A 45 4.92 -2.71 -0.85
CA MET A 45 3.62 -3.29 -1.12
C MET A 45 3.17 -4.25 -0.01
N ASN A 46 4.06 -5.15 0.43
CA ASN A 46 3.72 -6.14 1.45
C ASN A 46 3.43 -5.49 2.81
N GLU A 47 4.25 -4.52 3.20
CA GLU A 47 4.07 -3.79 4.47
C GLU A 47 2.81 -2.93 4.47
N LEU A 48 2.56 -2.18 3.40
CA LEU A 48 1.33 -1.39 3.27
C LEU A 48 0.09 -2.28 3.21
N ARG A 49 0.16 -3.43 2.54
CA ARG A 49 -0.94 -4.42 2.53
C ARG A 49 -1.19 -4.95 3.93
N ARG A 50 -0.15 -5.28 4.70
CA ARG A 50 -0.28 -5.72 6.10
C ARG A 50 -1.03 -4.67 6.93
N ARG A 51 -0.63 -3.39 6.83
CA ARG A 51 -1.30 -2.27 7.53
C ARG A 51 -2.76 -2.11 7.12
N VAL A 52 -3.06 -2.20 5.82
CA VAL A 52 -4.44 -2.14 5.33
C VAL A 52 -5.27 -3.29 5.89
N VAL A 53 -4.76 -4.51 5.88
CA VAL A 53 -5.46 -5.69 6.41
C VAL A 53 -5.65 -5.59 7.92
N GLU A 54 -4.67 -5.08 8.67
CA GLU A 54 -4.81 -4.83 10.12
C GLU A 54 -5.94 -3.84 10.42
N ALA A 55 -6.05 -2.76 9.62
CA ALA A 55 -7.12 -1.78 9.76
C ALA A 55 -8.46 -2.26 9.18
N SER A 56 -8.46 -3.25 8.29
CA SER A 56 -9.65 -3.77 7.61
C SER A 56 -9.52 -5.29 7.41
N PRO A 57 -9.71 -6.10 8.47
CA PRO A 57 -9.42 -7.54 8.43
C PRO A 57 -10.18 -8.33 7.35
N TYR A 58 -11.36 -7.83 6.95
CA TYR A 58 -12.15 -8.42 5.87
C TYR A 58 -11.44 -8.41 4.51
N LEU A 59 -10.38 -7.62 4.34
CA LEU A 59 -9.55 -7.56 3.15
C LEU A 59 -8.45 -8.64 3.10
N ALA A 60 -8.22 -9.40 4.18
CA ALA A 60 -7.12 -10.39 4.24
C ALA A 60 -7.11 -11.38 3.06
N ASN A 61 -8.30 -11.86 2.69
CA ASN A 61 -8.51 -12.83 1.61
C ASN A 61 -8.98 -12.17 0.29
N SER A 62 -8.96 -10.84 0.21
CA SER A 62 -9.38 -10.13 -1.00
C SER A 62 -8.26 -10.11 -2.05
N ALA A 63 -8.65 -10.09 -3.33
CA ALA A 63 -7.70 -9.96 -4.42
C ALA A 63 -7.25 -8.49 -4.52
N MET A 64 -5.95 -8.23 -4.44
CA MET A 64 -5.42 -6.89 -4.70
C MET A 64 -5.36 -6.67 -6.21
N LEU A 65 -6.11 -5.69 -6.69
CA LEU A 65 -6.24 -5.36 -8.10
C LEU A 65 -5.10 -4.46 -8.59
N SER A 66 -4.68 -3.53 -7.74
CA SER A 66 -3.66 -2.55 -8.09
C SER A 66 -2.88 -2.11 -6.85
N PHE A 67 -1.62 -1.74 -7.07
CA PHE A 67 -0.76 -1.08 -6.09
C PHE A 67 0.11 -0.05 -6.79
N ASP A 68 0.09 1.17 -6.27
CA ASP A 68 0.99 2.22 -6.70
C ASP A 68 1.61 2.96 -5.53
N ILE A 69 2.87 3.35 -5.70
CA ILE A 69 3.61 4.14 -4.73
C ILE A 69 4.56 5.06 -5.48
N GLN A 70 4.50 6.35 -5.15
CA GLN A 70 5.24 7.41 -5.82
C GLN A 70 5.82 8.37 -4.79
N LEU A 71 6.98 8.93 -5.08
CA LEU A 71 7.57 9.99 -4.26
C LEU A 71 6.57 11.15 -4.14
N ASN A 72 6.38 11.67 -2.94
CA ASN A 72 5.52 12.81 -2.70
C ASN A 72 6.23 14.09 -3.18
N THR A 73 6.10 14.40 -4.46
CA THR A 73 6.57 15.64 -5.07
C THR A 73 5.40 16.60 -5.23
N LEU A 74 5.53 17.81 -4.70
CA LEU A 74 4.57 18.91 -4.90
C LEU A 74 4.72 19.54 -6.29
#